data_AF-A0A1F6MAG6-F1
#
_entry.id   AF-A0A1F6MAG6-F1
#
_cell.length_a   1.000
_cell.length_b   1.000
_cell.length_c   1.000
_cell.angle_alpha   90.00
_cell.angle_beta   90.00
_cell.angle_gamma   90.00
#
_symmetry.space_group_name_H-M   'P 1'
#
loop_
_entity.id
_entity.type
_entity.pdbx_description
1 polymer ?
#
loop_
_entity_poly.entity_id
_entity_poly.type
_entity_poly.pdbx_seq_one_letter_code
_entity_poly.pdbx_strand_id
1 'polypeptide(L)'
;MVRGEKAVVFSSLFFLLPWALAVYFQAWLSAVIILAVVISSLIYHFSGEKAFSRADAASARLLIANNFWICYLGDFQMPYWGFVLFFIAASLYFYFSERKRNYFLNHSLWHFFSAIITVLSLLTFISSQK
;
A
#
# COMPACT_ATOMS: atom_id res chain seq x y z
N MET A 1 -6.83 19.77 12.82
CA MET A 1 -6.25 18.42 12.71
C MET A 1 -5.82 17.90 14.07
N VAL A 2 -6.45 16.83 14.52
CA VAL A 2 -6.05 16.07 15.72
C VAL A 2 -4.72 15.35 15.43
N ARG A 3 -3.86 15.16 16.44
CA ARG A 3 -2.51 14.55 16.27
C ARG A 3 -2.54 13.20 15.54
N GLY A 4 -3.63 12.44 15.67
CA GLY A 4 -3.84 11.16 14.98
C GLY A 4 -4.12 11.27 13.47
N GLU A 5 -4.79 12.33 13.01
CA GLU A 5 -5.07 12.56 11.58
C GLU A 5 -3.77 12.83 10.81
N LYS A 6 -2.84 13.57 11.44
CA LYS A 6 -1.52 13.83 10.87
C LYS A 6 -0.71 12.55 10.67
N ALA A 7 -0.82 11.58 11.58
CA ALA A 7 -0.13 10.30 11.48
C ALA A 7 -0.63 9.49 10.28
N VAL A 8 -1.95 9.49 10.04
CA VAL A 8 -2.54 8.81 8.90
C VAL A 8 -2.11 9.43 7.59
N VAL A 9 -2.19 10.76 7.46
CA VAL A 9 -1.69 11.49 6.27
C VAL A 9 -0.21 11.20 6.02
N PHE A 10 0.63 11.27 7.06
CA PHE A 10 2.06 11.01 6.92
C PHE A 10 2.35 9.56 6.51
N SER A 11 1.59 8.59 7.01
CA SER A 11 1.76 7.19 6.64
C SER A 11 1.43 6.89 5.17
N SER A 12 0.56 7.68 4.53
CA SER A 12 0.32 7.56 3.08
C SER A 12 1.55 7.92 2.25
N LEU A 13 2.50 8.69 2.80
CA LEU A 13 3.76 9.01 2.12
C LEU A 13 4.71 7.81 2.03
N PHE A 14 4.52 6.74 2.82
CA PHE A 14 5.32 5.52 2.69
C PHE A 14 5.18 4.87 1.31
N PHE A 15 4.09 5.12 0.59
CA PHE A 15 3.89 4.65 -0.77
C PHE A 15 4.73 5.39 -1.83
N LEU A 16 5.39 6.51 -1.48
CA LEU A 16 6.30 7.19 -2.41
C LEU A 16 7.52 6.34 -2.75
N LEU A 17 8.00 5.50 -1.82
CA LEU A 17 9.11 4.59 -2.06
C LEU A 17 8.77 3.53 -3.13
N PRO A 18 7.72 2.70 -2.98
CA PRO A 18 7.33 1.76 -4.04
C PRO A 18 6.92 2.47 -5.33
N TRP A 19 6.37 3.68 -5.27
CA TRP A 19 6.10 4.47 -6.48
C TRP A 19 7.38 4.81 -7.24
N ALA A 20 8.39 5.36 -6.55
CA ALA A 20 9.68 5.68 -7.16
C ALA A 20 10.36 4.43 -7.75
N LEU A 21 10.27 3.30 -7.04
CA LEU A 21 10.78 2.01 -7.50
C LEU A 21 10.06 1.55 -8.79
N ALA A 22 8.74 1.63 -8.82
CA ALA A 22 7.95 1.28 -9.99
C ALA A 22 8.27 2.16 -11.20
N VAL A 23 8.48 3.46 -11.01
CA VAL A 23 8.90 4.39 -12.08
C VAL A 23 10.30 4.03 -12.59
N TYR A 24 11.25 3.82 -11.67
CA TYR A 24 12.65 3.53 -12.03
C TYR A 24 12.78 2.23 -12.85
N PHE A 25 12.06 1.18 -12.45
CA PHE A 25 12.03 -0.10 -13.17
C PHE A 25 10.94 -0.20 -14.24
N GLN A 26 10.33 0.93 -14.63
CA GLN A 26 9.34 1.02 -15.71
C GLN A 26 8.10 0.12 -15.53
N ALA A 27 7.74 -0.22 -14.29
CA ALA A 27 6.49 -0.91 -13.94
C ALA A 27 5.29 0.08 -13.95
N TRP A 28 5.01 0.67 -15.13
CA TRP A 28 4.13 1.83 -15.28
C TRP A 28 2.71 1.63 -14.74
N LEU A 29 2.11 0.44 -14.95
CA LEU A 29 0.79 0.13 -14.40
C LEU A 29 0.78 0.23 -12.87
N SER A 30 1.80 -0.33 -12.22
CA SER A 30 1.97 -0.25 -10.77
C SER A 30 2.21 1.20 -10.32
N ALA A 31 3.05 1.96 -11.03
CA ALA A 31 3.31 3.36 -10.71
C ALA A 31 2.02 4.21 -10.73
N VAL A 32 1.16 4.04 -11.75
CA VAL A 32 -0.13 4.74 -11.86
C VAL A 32 -1.06 4.36 -10.71
N ILE A 33 -1.17 3.08 -10.39
CA ILE A 33 -2.04 2.59 -9.30
C ILE A 33 -1.57 3.10 -7.94
N ILE A 34 -0.26 3.04 -7.65
CA ILE A 34 0.31 3.55 -6.40
C ILE A 34 0.08 5.05 -6.28
N LEU A 35 0.26 5.81 -7.37
CA LEU A 35 -0.01 7.25 -7.37
C LEU A 35 -1.48 7.55 -7.08
N ALA A 36 -2.40 6.78 -7.68
CA ALA A 36 -3.83 6.90 -7.40
C ALA A 36 -4.16 6.63 -5.93
N VAL A 37 -3.51 5.63 -5.30
CA VAL A 37 -3.63 5.37 -3.85
C VAL A 37 -3.16 6.57 -3.04
N VAL A 38 -1.98 7.10 -3.31
CA VAL A 38 -1.46 8.27 -2.58
C VAL A 38 -2.40 9.46 -2.71
N ILE A 39 -2.84 9.81 -3.93
CA ILE A 39 -3.70 10.96 -4.17
C ILE A 39 -5.07 10.77 -3.47
N SER A 40 -5.72 9.62 -3.66
CA SER A 40 -7.03 9.36 -3.06
C SER A 40 -6.97 9.31 -1.53
N SER A 41 -5.93 8.69 -0.95
CA SER A 41 -5.71 8.64 0.49
C SER A 41 -5.47 10.02 1.09
N LEU A 42 -4.61 10.84 0.46
CA LEU A 42 -4.38 12.21 0.91
C LEU A 42 -5.68 13.04 0.84
N ILE A 43 -6.40 13.01 -0.29
CA ILE A 43 -7.67 13.74 -0.44
C ILE A 43 -8.66 13.33 0.64
N TYR A 44 -8.84 12.03 0.88
CA TYR A 44 -9.77 11.54 1.89
C TYR A 44 -9.39 12.00 3.30
N HIS A 45 -8.13 11.83 3.71
CA HIS A 45 -7.69 12.17 5.06
C HIS A 45 -7.54 13.68 5.32
N PHE A 46 -7.33 14.49 4.28
CA PHE A 46 -7.34 15.95 4.41
C PHE A 46 -8.75 16.53 4.45
N SER A 47 -9.66 16.04 3.60
CA SER A 47 -11.02 16.58 3.51
C SER A 47 -11.93 16.08 4.64
N GLY A 48 -11.72 14.85 5.13
CA GLY A 48 -12.64 14.18 6.04
C GLY A 48 -13.99 13.84 5.41
N GLU A 49 -14.18 14.08 4.11
CA GLU A 49 -15.45 13.84 3.44
C GLU A 49 -15.67 12.36 3.14
N LYS A 50 -16.83 11.83 3.55
CA LYS A 50 -17.19 10.43 3.31
C LYS A 50 -17.25 10.04 1.83
N ALA A 51 -17.50 11.01 0.93
CA ALA A 51 -17.54 10.77 -0.51
C ALA A 51 -16.21 10.19 -1.04
N PHE A 52 -15.07 10.70 -0.54
CA PHE A 52 -13.75 10.26 -0.97
C PHE A 52 -13.31 8.93 -0.37
N SER A 53 -13.94 8.48 0.74
CA SER A 53 -13.63 7.18 1.36
C SER A 53 -13.83 5.99 0.41
N ARG A 54 -14.79 6.10 -0.52
CA ARG A 54 -15.05 5.05 -1.51
C ARG A 54 -13.93 4.96 -2.55
N ALA A 55 -13.41 6.13 -2.97
CA ALA A 55 -12.32 6.20 -3.93
C ALA A 55 -11.01 5.67 -3.31
N ASP A 56 -10.72 6.04 -2.07
CA ASP A 56 -9.58 5.54 -1.29
C ASP A 56 -9.67 4.00 -1.08
N ALA A 57 -10.83 3.49 -0.68
CA ALA A 57 -11.02 2.05 -0.54
C ALA A 57 -10.94 1.31 -1.89
N ALA A 58 -11.38 1.92 -2.99
CA ALA A 58 -11.29 1.33 -4.32
C ALA A 58 -9.85 1.26 -4.83
N SER A 59 -9.08 2.35 -4.67
CA SER A 59 -7.66 2.39 -5.05
C SER A 59 -6.83 1.40 -4.22
N ALA A 60 -7.11 1.26 -2.92
CA ALA A 60 -6.45 0.25 -2.08
C ALA A 60 -6.72 -1.19 -2.55
N ARG A 61 -7.97 -1.53 -2.92
CA ARG A 61 -8.28 -2.87 -3.49
C ARG A 61 -7.59 -3.09 -4.82
N LEU A 62 -7.51 -2.06 -5.65
CA LEU A 62 -6.79 -2.12 -6.93
C LEU A 62 -5.30 -2.36 -6.71
N LEU A 63 -4.70 -1.71 -5.71
CA LEU A 63 -3.30 -1.93 -5.33
C LEU A 63 -3.07 -3.37 -4.86
N ILE A 64 -3.97 -3.95 -4.07
CA ILE A 64 -3.87 -5.36 -3.65
C ILE A 64 -3.88 -6.29 -4.88
N ALA A 65 -4.83 -6.08 -5.81
CA ALA A 65 -4.90 -6.87 -7.03
C ALA A 65 -3.64 -6.71 -7.89
N ASN A 66 -3.13 -5.49 -8.02
CA ASN A 66 -1.89 -5.20 -8.74
C ASN A 66 -0.66 -5.84 -8.07
N ASN A 67 -0.58 -5.83 -6.73
CA ASN A 67 0.51 -6.46 -5.99
C ASN A 67 0.52 -7.98 -6.21
N PHE A 68 -0.64 -8.62 -6.23
CA PHE A 68 -0.74 -10.03 -6.59
C PHE A 68 -0.33 -10.28 -8.05
N TRP A 69 -0.83 -9.45 -8.98
CA TRP A 69 -0.49 -9.54 -10.40
C TRP A 69 1.02 -9.40 -10.67
N ILE A 70 1.69 -8.45 -10.02
CA ILE A 70 3.13 -8.27 -10.21
C ILE A 70 3.96 -9.37 -9.52
N CYS A 71 3.46 -9.95 -8.42
CA CYS A 71 4.06 -11.17 -7.86
C CYS A 71 3.96 -12.34 -8.84
N TYR A 72 2.81 -12.49 -9.51
CA TYR A 72 2.60 -13.50 -10.55
C TYR A 72 3.53 -13.29 -11.75
N LEU A 73 3.64 -12.06 -12.28
CA LEU A 73 4.60 -11.74 -13.35
C LEU A 73 6.05 -11.94 -12.93
N GLY A 74 6.33 -11.83 -11.62
CA GLY A 74 7.61 -12.11 -11.02
C GLY A 74 7.79 -13.55 -10.57
N ASP A 75 7.03 -14.51 -11.11
CA ASP A 75 7.08 -15.95 -10.79
C ASP A 75 7.15 -16.27 -9.28
N PHE A 76 6.59 -15.39 -8.45
CA PHE A 76 6.64 -15.48 -6.99
C PHE A 76 8.08 -15.66 -6.45
N GLN A 77 9.07 -14.98 -7.03
CA GLN A 77 10.49 -15.12 -6.68
C GLN A 77 10.75 -15.01 -5.16
N MET A 78 11.49 -16.00 -4.66
CA MET A 78 11.96 -16.04 -3.27
C MET A 78 13.28 -15.26 -3.12
N PRO A 79 13.54 -14.63 -1.95
CA PRO A 79 12.77 -14.69 -0.70
C PRO A 79 11.63 -13.67 -0.60
N TYR A 80 11.47 -12.77 -1.57
CA TYR A 80 10.56 -11.63 -1.48
C TYR A 80 9.10 -12.06 -1.31
N TRP A 81 8.65 -13.09 -2.03
CA TRP A 81 7.29 -13.61 -1.90
C TRP A 81 6.99 -14.14 -0.49
N GLY A 82 7.95 -14.83 0.15
CA GLY A 82 7.81 -15.29 1.53
C GLY A 82 7.58 -14.13 2.51
N PHE A 83 8.30 -13.01 2.33
CA PHE A 83 8.08 -11.81 3.12
C PHE A 83 6.75 -11.11 2.81
N VAL A 84 6.29 -11.12 1.55
CA VAL A 84 4.95 -10.61 1.20
C VAL A 84 3.88 -11.32 2.02
N LEU A 85 3.90 -12.65 2.09
CA LEU A 85 2.92 -13.43 2.86
C LEU A 85 2.97 -13.11 4.36
N PHE A 86 4.17 -12.98 4.92
CA PHE A 86 4.35 -12.60 6.32
C PHE A 86 3.75 -11.22 6.62
N PHE A 87 4.04 -10.22 5.78
CA PHE A 87 3.54 -8.87 6.00
C PHE A 87 2.05 -8.72 5.67
N ILE A 88 1.47 -9.55 4.79
CA ILE A 88 0.01 -9.60 4.60
C ILE A 88 -0.68 -9.95 5.92
N ALA A 89 -0.17 -10.95 6.66
CA ALA A 89 -0.75 -11.32 7.95
C ALA A 89 -0.69 -10.15 8.95
N ALA A 90 0.44 -9.44 9.02
CA ALA A 90 0.58 -8.26 9.86
C ALA A 90 -0.37 -7.12 9.43
N SER A 91 -0.44 -6.82 8.14
CA SER A 91 -1.30 -5.78 7.58
C SER A 91 -2.78 -6.05 7.88
N LEU A 92 -3.25 -7.29 7.68
CA LEU A 92 -4.62 -7.70 7.99
C LEU A 92 -4.92 -7.60 9.49
N TYR A 93 -3.98 -7.96 10.36
CA TYR A 93 -4.17 -7.79 11.81
C TYR A 93 -4.46 -6.33 12.18
N PHE A 94 -3.72 -5.37 11.63
CA PHE A 94 -3.95 -3.95 11.89
C PHE A 94 -5.25 -3.45 11.26
N TYR A 95 -5.57 -3.87 10.03
CA TYR A 95 -6.83 -3.55 9.36
C TYR A 95 -8.04 -3.98 10.20
N PHE A 96 -8.07 -5.22 10.69
CA PHE A 96 -9.20 -5.70 11.50
C PHE A 96 -9.20 -5.14 12.93
N SER A 97 -8.04 -4.73 13.44
CA SER A 97 -7.92 -4.14 14.78
C SER A 97 -8.30 -2.66 14.83
N GLU A 98 -8.30 -1.94 13.69
CA GLU A 98 -8.60 -0.50 13.64
C GLU A 98 -9.99 -0.15 14.19
N ARG A 99 -10.98 -1.03 14.01
CA ARG A 99 -12.36 -0.83 14.49
C ARG A 99 -12.54 -1.03 15.98
N LYS A 100 -11.64 -1.78 16.63
CA LYS A 100 -11.77 -2.17 18.06
C LYS A 100 -10.83 -1.40 18.98
N ARG A 101 -9.83 -0.71 18.43
CA ARG A 101 -8.76 -0.04 19.18
C ARG A 101 -8.52 1.37 18.62
N ASN A 102 -7.28 1.84 18.67
CA ASN A 102 -6.87 3.14 18.15
C ASN A 102 -6.84 3.12 16.61
N TYR A 103 -7.91 3.66 16.00
CA TYR A 103 -8.05 3.78 14.55
C TYR A 103 -6.81 4.40 13.90
N PHE A 104 -6.38 5.59 14.35
CA PHE A 104 -5.28 6.31 13.72
C PHE A 104 -3.98 5.52 13.71
N LEU A 105 -3.61 4.91 14.84
CA LEU A 105 -2.39 4.10 14.94
C LEU A 105 -2.47 2.85 14.05
N ASN A 106 -3.55 2.09 14.15
CA ASN A 106 -3.70 0.85 13.41
C ASN A 106 -3.78 1.10 11.90
N HIS A 107 -4.48 2.15 11.48
CA HIS A 107 -4.58 2.51 10.08
C HIS A 107 -3.23 2.99 9.51
N SER A 108 -2.47 3.78 10.28
CA SER A 108 -1.10 4.15 9.90
C SER A 108 -0.17 2.93 9.77
N LEU A 109 -0.31 1.94 10.65
CA LEU A 109 0.46 0.70 10.56
C LEU A 109 0.01 -0.15 9.36
N TRP A 110 -1.29 -0.18 9.06
CA TRP A 110 -1.82 -0.81 7.85
C TRP A 110 -1.21 -0.18 6.59
N HIS A 111 -1.11 1.14 6.49
CA HIS A 111 -0.40 1.82 5.39
C HIS A 111 1.07 1.41 5.32
N PHE A 112 1.78 1.43 6.45
CA PHE A 112 3.20 1.08 6.51
C PHE A 112 3.47 -0.35 5.99
N PHE A 113 2.73 -1.34 6.50
CA PHE A 113 2.88 -2.72 6.03
C PHE A 113 2.43 -2.90 4.59
N SER A 114 1.37 -2.21 4.16
CA SER A 114 0.93 -2.24 2.77
C SER A 114 1.98 -1.66 1.81
N ALA A 115 2.68 -0.59 2.20
CA ALA A 115 3.78 -0.04 1.42
C ALA A 115 4.97 -1.03 1.33
N ILE A 116 5.33 -1.70 2.42
CA ILE A 116 6.36 -2.76 2.43
C ILE A 116 5.97 -3.91 1.50
N ILE A 117 4.71 -4.38 1.57
CA ILE A 117 4.19 -5.42 0.68
C ILE A 117 4.36 -5.00 -0.77
N THR A 118 3.96 -3.77 -1.14
CA THR A 118 4.12 -3.26 -2.50
C THR A 118 5.57 -3.22 -2.95
N VAL A 119 6.51 -2.80 -2.10
CA VAL A 119 7.95 -2.85 -2.42
C VAL A 119 8.39 -4.30 -2.69
N LEU A 120 8.04 -5.25 -1.82
CA LEU A 120 8.44 -6.64 -1.98
C LEU A 120 7.80 -7.28 -3.22
N SER A 121 6.56 -6.95 -3.54
CA SER A 121 5.89 -7.37 -4.78
C SER A 121 6.57 -6.80 -6.04
N LEU A 122 7.09 -5.58 -5.99
CA LEU A 122 7.91 -5.06 -7.10
C LEU A 122 9.24 -5.80 -7.19
N LEU A 123 9.87 -6.12 -6.05
CA LEU A 123 11.13 -6.85 -6.03
C LEU A 123 11.02 -8.28 -6.57
N THR A 124 9.88 -8.97 -6.40
CA THR A 124 9.67 -10.28 -7.05
C THR A 124 9.79 -10.14 -8.58
N PHE A 125 9.11 -9.15 -9.16
CA PHE A 125 9.13 -8.89 -10.60
C PHE A 125 10.51 -8.45 -11.10
N ILE A 126 11.16 -7.52 -10.41
CA ILE A 126 12.50 -7.04 -10.80
C ILE A 126 13.52 -8.18 -10.75
N SER A 127 13.38 -9.10 -9.78
CA SER A 127 14.31 -10.22 -9.63
C SER A 127 14.15 -11.30 -10.69
N SER A 128 12.96 -11.48 -11.28
CA SER A 128 12.73 -12.47 -12.34
C SER A 128 13.26 -12.04 -13.70
N GLN A 129 13.58 -10.74 -13.88
CA GLN A 129 14.10 -10.19 -15.14
C GLN A 129 15.63 -10.30 -15.29
N LYS A 130 16.32 -10.87 -14.30
CA LYS A 130 17.77 -11.08 -14.31
C LYS A 130 18.10 -12.45 -14.88
#